data_AF-A0A2Z5EE94-F1
#
_entry.id   AF-A0A2Z5EE94-F1
#
_cell.length_a   1.000
_cell.length_b   1.000
_cell.length_c   1.000
_cell.angle_alpha   90.00
_cell.angle_beta   90.00
_cell.angle_gamma   90.00
#
_symmetry.space_group_name_H-M   'P 1'
#
loop_
_entity.id
_entity.type
_entity.pdbx_description
1 polymer ?
#
loop_
_entity_poly.entity_id
_entity_poly.type
_entity_poly.pdbx_seq_one_letter_code
_entity_poly.pdbx_strand_id
1 'polypeptide(L)'
;MDHAIPRACIAAGVHYIDIANSREFVCGIEALEAAAKDAGVVLLSGASSVPALSGAAVRHLAGRMDKVRAFCPAIYRVGLEYASSLTTAQPRLHPLRYRVMRET
;
A
#
# COMPACT_ATOMS: atom_id res chain seq x y z
N MET A 1 -2.74 -6.10 13.21
CA MET A 1 -2.35 -7.49 12.84
C MET A 1 -0.84 -7.54 12.78
N ASP A 2 -0.22 -8.65 13.18
CA ASP A 2 1.22 -8.82 13.04
C ASP A 2 1.59 -9.29 11.61
N HIS A 3 2.83 -9.06 11.19
CA HIS A 3 3.36 -9.53 9.90
C HIS A 3 3.98 -10.93 10.00
N ALA A 4 3.40 -11.86 10.79
CA ALA A 4 3.96 -13.21 10.94
C ALA A 4 4.06 -13.97 9.61
N ILE A 5 3.03 -13.89 8.76
CA ILE A 5 3.02 -14.58 7.46
C ILE A 5 4.08 -14.03 6.48
N PRO A 6 4.17 -12.71 6.22
CA PRO A 6 5.28 -12.14 5.44
C PRO A 6 6.67 -12.54 5.96
N ARG A 7 6.86 -12.57 7.29
CA ARG A 7 8.13 -13.00 7.90
C ARG A 7 8.44 -14.47 7.60
N ALA A 8 7.43 -15.34 7.68
CA ALA A 8 7.61 -16.75 7.33
C ALA A 8 7.95 -16.93 5.84
N CYS A 9 7.32 -16.14 4.95
CA CYS A 9 7.64 -16.15 3.52
C CYS A 9 9.09 -15.73 3.25
N ILE A 10 9.58 -14.68 3.91
CA ILE A 10 11.00 -14.26 3.83
C ILE A 10 11.92 -15.40 4.28
N ALA A 11 11.64 -16.00 5.45
CA ALA A 11 12.45 -17.08 5.99
C ALA A 11 12.48 -18.32 5.07
N ALA A 12 11.40 -18.55 4.32
CA ALA A 12 11.29 -19.63 3.35
C ALA A 12 11.88 -19.27 1.96
N GLY A 13 12.31 -18.02 1.73
CA GLY A 13 12.76 -17.56 0.41
C GLY A 13 11.63 -17.51 -0.63
N VAL A 14 10.39 -17.27 -0.21
CA VAL A 14 9.20 -17.26 -1.07
C VAL A 14 8.60 -15.84 -1.17
N HIS A 15 8.17 -15.44 -2.36
CA HIS A 15 7.45 -14.18 -2.57
C HIS A 15 6.09 -14.18 -1.87
N TYR A 16 5.65 -13.01 -1.40
CA TYR A 16 4.39 -12.84 -0.67
C TYR A 16 3.47 -11.84 -1.38
N ILE A 17 2.18 -12.17 -1.47
CA ILE A 17 1.13 -11.26 -1.94
C ILE A 17 -0.13 -11.41 -1.07
N ASP A 18 -0.81 -10.31 -0.76
CA ASP A 18 -2.10 -10.29 -0.07
C ASP A 18 -3.07 -9.22 -0.60
N ILE A 19 -4.33 -9.30 -0.16
CA ILE A 19 -5.42 -8.36 -0.47
C ILE A 19 -5.88 -7.54 0.75
N ALA A 20 -5.01 -7.34 1.74
CA ALA A 20 -5.33 -6.65 2.99
C ALA A 20 -5.74 -5.18 2.75
N ASN A 21 -6.66 -4.70 3.59
CA ASN A 21 -7.21 -3.35 3.54
C ASN A 21 -6.95 -2.54 4.82
N SER A 22 -6.30 -3.13 5.84
CA SER A 22 -5.85 -2.40 7.04
C SER A 22 -4.65 -1.54 6.68
N ARG A 23 -4.77 -0.23 6.93
CA ARG A 23 -3.69 0.74 6.69
C ARG A 23 -2.46 0.39 7.51
N GLU A 24 -2.65 0.03 8.78
CA GLU A 24 -1.56 -0.31 9.70
C GLU A 24 -0.79 -1.54 9.20
N PHE A 25 -1.49 -2.54 8.70
CA PHE A 25 -0.86 -3.74 8.14
C PHE A 25 -0.12 -3.44 6.82
N VAL A 26 -0.80 -2.82 5.86
CA VAL A 26 -0.26 -2.56 4.52
C VAL A 26 0.92 -1.60 4.56
N CYS A 27 0.82 -0.49 5.30
CA CYS A 27 1.94 0.44 5.45
C CYS A 27 3.04 -0.14 6.35
N GLY A 28 2.67 -0.93 7.37
CA GLY A 28 3.64 -1.53 8.28
C GLY A 28 4.54 -2.59 7.63
N ILE A 29 4.18 -3.12 6.45
CA ILE A 29 5.01 -4.13 5.76
C ILE A 29 6.36 -3.58 5.31
N GLU A 30 6.49 -2.25 5.15
CA GLU A 30 7.75 -1.58 4.81
C GLU A 30 8.87 -1.89 5.83
N ALA A 31 8.52 -2.18 7.08
CA ALA A 31 9.49 -2.59 8.11
C ALA A 31 10.25 -3.88 7.75
N LEU A 32 9.76 -4.67 6.79
CA LEU A 32 10.37 -5.91 6.33
C LEU A 32 11.19 -5.75 5.04
N GLU A 33 11.29 -4.54 4.48
CA GLU A 33 11.92 -4.31 3.16
C GLU A 33 13.38 -4.78 3.12
N ALA A 34 14.17 -4.50 4.16
CA ALA A 34 15.57 -4.91 4.21
C ALA A 34 15.71 -6.44 4.23
N ALA A 35 14.96 -7.12 5.09
CA ALA A 35 14.97 -8.58 5.19
C ALA A 35 14.50 -9.25 3.89
N ALA A 36 13.49 -8.68 3.22
CA ALA A 36 13.02 -9.18 1.93
C ALA A 36 14.08 -9.04 0.83
N LYS A 37 14.79 -7.91 0.78
CA LYS A 37 15.89 -7.69 -0.16
C LYS A 37 17.04 -8.66 0.06
N ASP A 38 17.45 -8.86 1.31
CA ASP A 38 18.53 -9.77 1.66
C ASP A 38 18.20 -11.22 1.30
N ALA A 39 16.92 -11.62 1.44
CA ALA A 39 16.44 -12.93 1.02
C ALA A 39 16.14 -13.04 -0.49
N GLY A 40 16.26 -11.95 -1.26
CA GLY A 40 15.95 -11.94 -2.69
C GLY A 40 14.46 -12.10 -3.02
N VAL A 41 13.57 -11.84 -2.08
CA VAL A 41 12.12 -12.03 -2.24
C VAL A 41 11.36 -10.71 -2.41
N VAL A 42 10.12 -10.82 -2.86
CA VAL A 42 9.20 -9.67 -3.07
C VAL A 42 8.05 -9.81 -2.09
N LEU A 43 7.72 -8.70 -1.42
CA LEU A 43 6.52 -8.59 -0.59
C LEU A 43 5.56 -7.58 -1.21
N LEU A 44 4.30 -7.97 -1.39
CA LEU A 44 3.26 -7.15 -2.00
C LEU A 44 1.98 -7.18 -1.15
N SER A 45 1.78 -6.16 -0.33
CA SER A 45 0.57 -6.04 0.49
C SER A 45 -0.48 -5.12 -0.12
N GLY A 46 -1.75 -5.43 0.12
CA GLY A 46 -2.88 -4.61 -0.28
C GLY A 46 -3.17 -4.58 -1.78
N ALA A 47 -2.94 -5.69 -2.48
CA ALA A 47 -3.24 -5.90 -3.91
C ALA A 47 -4.76 -6.06 -4.18
N SER A 48 -5.59 -5.26 -3.51
CA SER A 48 -7.06 -5.29 -3.56
C SER A 48 -7.63 -4.08 -4.33
N SER A 49 -8.96 -4.04 -4.52
CA SER A 49 -9.67 -2.89 -5.06
C SER A 49 -9.38 -1.60 -4.27
N VAL A 50 -9.23 -1.75 -2.95
CA VAL A 50 -8.66 -0.75 -2.05
C VAL A 50 -7.62 -1.47 -1.20
N PRO A 51 -6.35 -1.03 -1.16
CA PRO A 51 -5.82 0.24 -1.68
C PRO A 51 -5.27 0.21 -3.12
N ALA A 52 -5.00 -0.94 -3.75
CA ALA A 52 -4.23 -0.97 -5.01
C ALA A 52 -4.93 -0.35 -6.21
N LEU A 53 -6.10 -0.86 -6.62
CA LEU A 53 -6.78 -0.39 -7.83
C LEU A 53 -7.24 1.06 -7.70
N SER A 54 -7.89 1.39 -6.59
CA SER A 54 -8.31 2.76 -6.27
C SER A 54 -7.14 3.73 -6.21
N GLY A 55 -6.03 3.35 -5.56
CA GLY A 55 -4.83 4.17 -5.52
C GLY A 55 -4.22 4.40 -6.90
N ALA A 56 -4.26 3.39 -7.78
CA ALA A 56 -3.83 3.54 -9.17
C ALA A 56 -4.72 4.50 -9.96
N ALA A 57 -6.05 4.37 -9.82
CA ALA A 57 -7.01 5.27 -10.45
C ALA A 57 -6.83 6.73 -9.96
N VAL A 58 -6.68 6.93 -8.65
CA VAL A 58 -6.41 8.26 -8.07
C VAL A 58 -5.11 8.84 -8.64
N ARG A 59 -4.02 8.07 -8.69
CA ARG A 59 -2.75 8.52 -9.29
C ARG A 59 -2.90 8.91 -10.76
N HIS A 60 -3.63 8.11 -11.54
CA HIS A 60 -3.86 8.38 -12.96
C HIS A 60 -4.66 9.67 -13.18
N LEU A 61 -5.74 9.88 -12.41
CA LEU A 61 -6.59 11.06 -12.52
C LEU A 61 -5.90 12.32 -11.97
N ALA A 62 -5.17 12.19 -10.86
CA ALA A 62 -4.46 13.31 -10.21
C ALA A 62 -3.40 13.95 -11.11
N GLY A 63 -2.79 13.19 -12.03
CA GLY A 63 -1.82 13.72 -12.98
C GLY A 63 -2.38 14.78 -13.96
N ARG A 64 -3.71 14.96 -13.99
CA ARG A 64 -4.41 15.94 -14.83
C ARG A 64 -5.13 17.02 -14.01
N MET A 65 -4.85 17.10 -12.71
CA MET A 65 -5.50 18.02 -11.77
C MET A 65 -4.45 18.89 -11.07
N ASP A 66 -4.76 20.16 -10.83
CA ASP A 66 -3.89 21.04 -10.05
C ASP A 66 -3.78 20.59 -8.58
N LYS A 67 -4.88 20.05 -8.02
CA LYS A 67 -4.92 19.56 -6.64
C LYS A 67 -6.05 18.55 -6.41
N VAL A 68 -5.73 17.44 -5.73
CA VAL A 68 -6.74 16.51 -5.18
C VAL A 68 -7.12 16.95 -3.77
N ARG A 69 -8.41 17.19 -3.52
CA ARG A 69 -8.92 17.62 -2.19
C ARG A 69 -9.32 16.46 -1.29
N ALA A 70 -9.99 15.45 -1.85
CA ALA A 70 -10.47 14.30 -1.09
C ALA A 70 -10.64 13.10 -2.01
N PHE A 71 -10.47 11.91 -1.45
CA PHE A 71 -10.78 10.64 -2.08
C PHE A 71 -11.51 9.76 -1.06
N CYS A 72 -12.73 9.35 -1.40
CA CYS A 72 -13.59 8.54 -0.53
C CYS A 72 -13.98 7.24 -1.26
N PRO A 73 -13.40 6.09 -0.88
CA PRO A 73 -13.73 4.80 -1.49
C PRO A 73 -15.08 4.29 -0.97
N ALA A 74 -15.95 3.82 -1.86
CA ALA A 74 -17.31 3.36 -1.53
C ALA A 74 -17.35 2.14 -0.56
N ILE A 75 -16.23 1.44 -0.39
CA ILE A 75 -16.11 0.25 0.46
C ILE A 75 -15.99 0.63 1.96
N TYR A 76 -15.72 1.90 2.27
CA TYR A 76 -15.84 2.45 3.62
C TYR A 76 -17.21 3.09 3.79
N ARG A 77 -18.16 2.42 4.45
CA ARG A 77 -19.38 3.06 4.94
C ARG A 77 -19.29 3.25 6.45
N VAL A 78 -18.70 4.37 6.90
CA VAL A 78 -18.81 4.90 8.27
C VAL A 78 -18.73 6.43 8.19
N GLY A 79 -19.63 7.13 8.90
CA GLY A 79 -19.93 8.56 8.74
C GLY A 79 -18.71 9.50 8.78
N LEU A 80 -18.74 10.51 7.90
CA LEU A 80 -18.24 11.90 7.97
C LEU A 80 -17.01 12.30 8.83
N GLU A 81 -16.16 11.40 9.33
CA GLU A 81 -14.97 11.74 10.12
C GLU A 81 -13.63 11.37 9.45
N TYR A 82 -13.63 10.68 8.30
CA TYR A 82 -12.38 10.28 7.63
C TYR A 82 -11.77 11.35 6.70
N ALA A 83 -12.38 12.53 6.61
CA ALA A 83 -11.99 13.58 5.65
C ALA A 83 -10.87 14.51 6.13
N SER A 84 -10.53 14.51 7.42
CA SER A 84 -9.61 15.52 7.99
C SER A 84 -8.12 15.19 7.80
N SER A 85 -7.74 13.92 7.64
CA SER A 85 -6.31 13.53 7.57
C SER A 85 -5.68 13.65 6.18
N LEU A 86 -6.48 13.84 5.12
CA LEU A 86 -5.97 14.10 3.76
C LEU A 86 -5.63 15.57 3.49
N THR A 87 -5.97 16.48 4.41
CA THR A 87 -5.84 17.93 4.20
C THR A 87 -4.54 18.52 4.76
N THR A 88 -3.95 17.90 5.80
CA THR A 88 -2.82 18.50 6.55
C THR A 88 -1.49 17.80 6.34
N ALA A 89 -1.49 16.53 5.96
CA ALA A 89 -0.30 15.94 5.37
C ALA A 89 -0.41 16.21 3.88
N GLN A 90 0.51 17.00 3.31
CA GLN A 90 0.87 16.74 1.92
C GLN A 90 1.04 15.23 1.85
N PRO A 91 0.24 14.49 1.06
CA PRO A 91 0.73 13.21 0.68
C PRO A 91 1.91 13.61 -0.22
N ARG A 92 3.11 13.64 0.37
CA ARG A 92 4.12 12.76 -0.17
C ARG A 92 3.38 11.44 -0.26
N LEU A 93 2.68 11.26 -1.39
CA LEU A 93 2.42 10.00 -2.00
C LEU A 93 3.84 9.49 -2.10
N HIS A 94 4.32 8.89 -1.00
CA HIS A 94 5.45 8.01 -1.04
C HIS A 94 5.04 7.14 -2.21
N PRO A 95 5.81 7.16 -3.31
CA PRO A 95 5.43 6.35 -4.43
C PRO A 95 5.34 4.96 -3.80
N LEU A 96 4.13 4.44 -3.68
CA LEU A 96 3.90 3.01 -3.58
C LEU A 96 4.44 2.54 -4.92
N ARG A 97 5.77 2.46 -4.97
CA ARG A 97 6.54 1.80 -5.97
C ARG A 97 6.09 0.38 -5.71
N TYR A 98 5.04 -0.02 -6.41
CA TYR A 98 4.94 -1.38 -6.91
C TYR A 98 6.15 -1.56 -7.84
N ARG A 99 7.36 -1.57 -7.26
CA ARG A 99 8.57 -2.00 -7.92
C ARG A 99 8.44 -3.50 -7.79
N VAL A 100 7.83 -4.10 -8.81
CA VAL A 100 8.20 -5.47 -9.19
C VAL A 100 9.72 -5.41 -9.32
N MET A 101 10.41 -5.89 -8.29
CA MET A 101 11.85 -6.06 -8.35
C MET A 101 12.03 -7.13 -9.42
N ARG A 102 12.31 -6.71 -10.65
CA ARG A 102 12.71 -7.65 -11.69
C ARG A 102 13.94 -8.35 -11.16
N GLU A 103 13.95 -9.68 -11.28
CA GLU A 103 15.18 -10.45 -11.23
C GLU A 103 16.21 -9.76 -12.13
N THR A 104 17.44 -9.73 -11.61
CA THR A 104 18.66 -9.11 -12.14
C THR A 104 18.77 -9.04 -13.65
#